data_AF-A0A7M2T9W3-F1
#
_entry.id   AF-A0A7M2T9W3-F1
#
_cell.length_a   1.000
_cell.length_b   1.000
_cell.length_c   1.000
_cell.angle_alpha   90.00
_cell.angle_beta   90.00
_cell.angle_gamma   90.00
#
_symmetry.space_group_name_H-M   'P 1'
#
loop_
_entity.id
_entity.type
_entity.pdbx_description
1 polymer ?
#
loop_
_entity_poly.entity_id
_entity_poly.type
_entity_poly.pdbx_seq_one_letter_code
_entity_poly.pdbx_strand_id
1 'polypeptide(L)' 'MGRQGPASRPQRYRAELREDLTKIFDLLRSGAIEARIDRIHPLREAADALRYAESGTVVGKVVIAPGAGREG' A
#
# COMPACT_ATOMS: atom_id res chain seq x y z
N MET A 1 -5.83 -42.36 -8.12
CA MET A 1 -6.03 -41.32 -7.10
C MET A 1 -5.09 -40.16 -7.42
N GLY A 2 -5.56 -39.08 -8.02
CA GLY A 2 -4.70 -37.99 -8.54
C GLY A 2 -4.06 -37.16 -7.42
N ARG A 3 -2.74 -37.01 -7.45
CA ARG A 3 -2.02 -36.04 -6.63
C ARG A 3 -2.40 -34.63 -7.10
N GLN A 4 -3.17 -33.90 -6.29
CA GLN A 4 -3.41 -32.47 -6.51
C GLN A 4 -2.13 -31.70 -6.17
N GLY A 5 -1.52 -31.07 -7.19
CA GLY A 5 -0.36 -30.18 -7.04
C GLY A 5 -0.72 -28.84 -6.39
N PRO A 6 0.27 -27.96 -6.12
CA PRO A 6 0.22 -26.85 -5.15
C PRO A 6 -0.60 -25.61 -5.58
N ALA A 7 -1.60 -25.77 -6.45
CA ALA A 7 -2.50 -24.71 -6.92
C ALA A 7 -3.23 -23.97 -5.77
N SER A 8 -3.26 -24.55 -4.57
CA SER A 8 -3.85 -23.97 -3.37
C SER A 8 -3.06 -22.78 -2.79
N ARG A 9 -1.77 -22.60 -3.11
CA ARG A 9 -0.94 -21.55 -2.46
C ARG A 9 -1.34 -20.11 -2.84
N PRO A 10 -1.48 -19.75 -4.14
CA PRO A 10 -1.83 -18.38 -4.51
C PRO A 10 -3.27 -18.02 -4.13
N GLN A 11 -4.20 -18.97 -4.26
CA GLN A 11 -5.61 -18.75 -3.92
C GLN A 11 -5.82 -18.56 -2.43
N ARG A 12 -5.18 -19.40 -1.61
CA ARG A 12 -5.18 -19.26 -0.15
C ARG A 12 -4.55 -17.94 0.28
N TYR A 13 -3.38 -17.59 -0.26
CA TYR A 13 -2.73 -16.31 0.03
C TYR A 13 -3.64 -15.11 -0.31
N ARG A 14 -4.32 -15.15 -1.46
CA ARG A 14 -5.25 -14.08 -1.85
C ARG A 14 -6.47 -14.00 -0.92
N ALA A 15 -6.96 -15.13 -0.44
CA ALA A 15 -8.07 -15.18 0.52
C ALA A 15 -7.65 -14.59 1.88
N GLU A 16 -6.50 -15.01 2.40
CA GLU A 16 -5.92 -14.49 3.64
C GLU A 16 -5.65 -12.98 3.53
N LEU A 17 -5.00 -12.54 2.44
CA LEU A 17 -4.75 -11.11 2.19
C LEU A 17 -6.05 -10.29 2.11
N ARG A 18 -7.10 -10.83 1.48
CA ARG A 18 -8.40 -10.16 1.39
C ARG A 18 -9.04 -10.02 2.77
N GLU A 19 -9.00 -11.07 3.58
CA GLU A 19 -9.54 -11.06 4.94
C GLU A 19 -8.81 -10.01 5.80
N ASP A 20 -7.48 -10.03 5.77
CA ASP A 20 -6.65 -9.13 6.57
C ASP A 20 -6.83 -7.66 6.14
N LEU A 21 -6.80 -7.37 4.84
CA LEU A 21 -7.04 -6.01 4.34
C LEU A 21 -8.46 -5.52 4.67
N THR A 22 -9.47 -6.39 4.67
CA THR A 22 -10.84 -6.02 5.08
C THR A 22 -10.85 -5.54 6.53
N LYS A 23 -10.23 -6.29 7.45
CA LYS A 23 -10.11 -5.91 8.86
C LYS A 23 -9.38 -4.58 9.03
N ILE A 24 -8.27 -4.39 8.32
CA ILE A 24 -7.49 -3.14 8.38
C ILE A 24 -8.31 -1.96 7.86
N PHE A 25 -9.06 -2.11 6.77
CA PHE A 25 -9.89 -1.04 6.23
C PHE A 25 -11.05 -0.67 7.14
N ASP A 26 -11.62 -1.62 7.88
CA ASP A 26 -12.65 -1.32 8.86
C ASP A 26 -12.09 -0.55 10.07
N LEU A 27 -10.87 -0.86 10.52
CA LEU A 27 -10.16 -0.07 11.52
C LEU A 27 -9.82 1.35 11.02
N LEU A 28 -9.43 1.48 9.75
CA LEU A 28 -9.18 2.78 9.14
C LEU A 28 -10.47 3.61 9.06
N ARG A 29 -11.59 2.98 8.69
CA ARG A 29 -12.91 3.61 8.58
C ARG A 29 -13.45 4.07 9.94
N SER A 30 -13.19 3.30 11.00
CA SER A 30 -13.60 3.69 12.36
C SER A 30 -12.70 4.77 12.97
N GLY A 31 -11.57 5.10 12.32
CA GLY A 31 -10.58 6.03 12.85
C GLY A 31 -9.69 5.43 13.95
N ALA A 32 -9.77 4.11 14.19
CA ALA A 32 -8.91 3.42 15.16
C ALA A 32 -7.43 3.37 14.72
N ILE A 33 -7.18 3.47 13.41
CA ILE A 33 -5.85 3.63 12.82
C ILE A 33 -5.87 4.76 11.78
N GLU A 34 -4.71 5.35 11.53
CA GLU A 34 -4.51 6.34 10.46
C GLU A 34 -3.38 5.88 9.52
N ALA A 35 -3.55 6.12 8.23
CA ALA A 35 -2.49 5.91 7.25
C ALA A 35 -1.52 7.09 7.24
N ARG A 36 -0.35 6.93 7.86
CA ARG A 36 0.69 7.97 7.87
C ARG A 36 1.35 8.13 6.50
N ILE A 37 1.00 9.19 5.79
CA ILE A 37 1.64 9.62 4.54
C ILE A 37 2.60 10.76 4.86
N ASP A 38 3.87 10.55 4.56
CA ASP A 38 4.91 11.54 4.83
C ASP A 38 4.98 12.57 3.69
N ARG A 39 4.84 12.11 2.43
CA ARG A 39 4.80 12.98 1.25
C ARG A 39 4.09 12.32 0.08
N ILE A 40 3.39 13.13 -0.71
CA ILE A 40 2.83 12.76 -2.01
C ILE A 40 3.60 13.50 -3.10
N HIS A 41 4.20 12.76 -4.02
CA HIS A 41 4.87 13.30 -5.20
C HIS A 41 4.00 13.12 -6.44
N PRO A 42 4.00 14.08 -7.38
CA PRO A 42 3.44 13.85 -8.70
C PRO A 42 4.30 12.84 -9.47
N LEU A 43 3.69 12.11 -10.40
CA LEU A 43 4.36 11.06 -11.18
C LEU A 43 5.59 11.56 -11.94
N ARG A 44 5.56 12.82 -12.41
CA ARG A 44 6.70 13.47 -13.08
C ARG A 44 7.95 13.61 -12.18
N GLU A 45 7.76 13.54 -10.86
CA GLU A 45 8.81 13.66 -9.82
C GLU A 45 9.12 12.29 -9.18
N ALA A 46 8.83 11.17 -9.85
CA ALA A 46 9.05 9.83 -9.31
C ALA A 46 10.52 9.57 -8.88
N ALA A 47 11.49 10.14 -9.60
CA ALA A 47 12.90 10.02 -9.22
C ALA A 47 13.20 10.74 -7.90
N ASP A 48 12.60 11.90 -7.67
CA ASP A 48 12.75 12.64 -6.40
C ASP A 48 12.04 11.92 -5.26
N ALA A 49 10.88 11.31 -5.54
CA ALA A 49 10.15 10.49 -4.57
C ALA A 49 10.98 9.29 -4.09
N LEU A 50 11.69 8.61 -5.01
CA LEU A 50 12.60 7.51 -4.65
C LEU A 50 13.78 8.01 -3.82
N ARG A 51 14.46 9.09 -4.24
CA ARG A 51 15.56 9.67 -3.46
C ARG A 51 15.10 10.12 -2.07
N TYR A 52 13.88 10.64 -1.96
CA TYR A 52 13.26 10.96 -0.68
C TYR A 52 13.01 9.71 0.16
N ALA A 53 12.44 8.65 -0.42
CA ALA A 53 12.22 7.37 0.28
C ALA A 53 13.53 6.75 0.81
N GLU A 54 14.63 6.94 0.09
CA GLU A 54 15.96 6.42 0.42
C GLU A 54 16.75 7.32 1.39
N SER A 55 16.24 8.50 1.78
CA SER A 55 16.96 9.44 2.65
C SER A 55 17.19 8.92 4.06
N GLY A 56 16.47 7.86 4.47
CA GLY A 56 16.48 7.33 5.84
C GLY A 56 15.75 8.20 6.86
N THR A 57 15.17 9.34 6.45
CA THR A 57 14.42 10.27 7.33
C THR A 57 12.90 10.15 7.19
N VAL A 58 12.42 9.34 6.25
CA VAL A 58 10.99 9.16 5.97
C VAL A 58 10.31 8.44 7.13
N VAL A 59 9.25 9.04 7.64
CA VAL A 59 8.40 8.42 8.64
C VAL A 59 7.00 8.23 8.07
N GLY A 60 6.72 7.03 7.57
CA GLY A 60 5.44 6.68 6.95
C GLY A 60 5.60 6.26 5.49
N LYS A 61 4.58 6.50 4.68
CA LYS A 61 4.56 6.16 3.26
C LYS A 61 4.89 7.37 2.39
N VAL A 62 5.68 7.13 1.34
CA VAL A 62 5.82 8.02 0.19
C VAL A 62 4.86 7.54 -0.88
N VAL A 63 4.00 8.42 -1.38
CA VAL A 63 3.00 8.11 -2.41
C VAL A 63 3.35 8.85 -3.69
N ILE A 64 3.28 8.16 -4.83
CA ILE A 64 3.37 8.79 -6.15
C ILE A 64 1.98 8.81 -6.76
N ALA A 65 1.48 9.98 -7.13
CA ALA A 65 0.16 10.18 -7.69
C ALA A 65 0.26 10.71 -9.14
N PRO A 66 -0.73 10.45 -10.02
CA PRO A 66 -0.68 10.90 -11.42
C PRO A 66 -0.49 12.41 -11.63
N GLY A 67 -0.91 13.25 -10.67
CA GLY A 67 -0.70 14.71 -10.68
C GLY A 67 -0.28 15.21 -9.28
N ALA A 68 0.08 16.50 -9.18
CA ALA A 68 0.13 17.14 -7.87
C ALA A 68 -1.31 17.09 -7.35
N GLY A 69 -1.52 16.61 -6.12
CA GLY A 69 -2.87 16.48 -5.55
C GLY A 69 -3.66 17.75 -5.83
N ARG A 70 -4.88 17.58 -6.38
CA ARG A 70 -5.76 18.65 -6.84
C ARG A 70 -5.60 19.89 -5.95
N GLU A 71 -5.04 20.96 -6.52
CA GLU A 71 -5.08 22.27 -5.87
C GLU A 71 -6.57 22.63 -5.80
N GLY A 72 -7.08 22.71 -4.57
CA GLY A 72 -8.41 23.23 -4.29
C GLY A 72 -8.44 24.73 -4.46
#